data_AF-A0ABD7KT86-F1
#
_entry.id   AF-A0ABD7KT86-F1
#
_cell.length_a   1.000
_cell.length_b   1.000
_cell.length_c   1.000
_cell.angle_alpha   90.00
_cell.angle_beta   90.00
_cell.angle_gamma   90.00
#
_symmetry.space_group_name_H-M   'P 1'
#
loop_
_entity.id
_entity.type
_entity.pdbx_description
1 polymer ?
#
loop_
_entity_poly.entity_id
_entity_poly.type
_entity_poly.pdbx_seq_one_letter_code
_entity_poly.pdbx_strand_id
1 'polypeptide(L)'
;MKLKAALKHFSPQGMHISDKEQERETAMRDMYEVMDRWGAWAASDHNGVDWQPIAAGFKGLLPHGKKSRPQCNDDEGIMIDGCVARLKKFKPNECELLIAHFVIGISLRAIAKKRKVSDGTIRKELQTAMGFIDGCICMLS
;
A
#
# COMPACT_ATOMS: atom_id res chain seq x y z
N MET A 1 -14.93 -56.63 26.36
CA MET A 1 -13.68 -56.53 25.56
C MET A 1 -13.94 -55.50 24.47
N LYS A 2 -13.20 -54.40 24.24
CA LYS A 2 -11.91 -53.90 24.68
C LYS A 2 -11.95 -52.37 24.48
N LEU A 3 -11.28 -51.64 25.37
CA LEU A 3 -10.53 -50.40 25.12
C LEU A 3 -11.13 -49.36 24.14
N LYS A 4 -11.87 -48.40 24.69
CA LYS A 4 -11.63 -46.97 24.42
C LYS A 4 -11.10 -46.37 25.73
N ALA A 5 -9.87 -46.68 26.15
CA ALA A 5 -8.67 -45.92 25.77
C ALA A 5 -9.03 -44.42 25.62
N ALA A 6 -9.19 -43.74 26.77
CA ALA A 6 -8.11 -43.00 27.42
C ALA A 6 -7.73 -41.74 26.64
N LEU A 7 -7.74 -40.63 27.39
CA LEU A 7 -7.09 -39.35 27.10
C LEU A 7 -7.85 -38.42 26.14
N LYS A 8 -8.91 -37.83 26.72
CA LYS A 8 -9.34 -36.45 26.45
C LYS A 8 -8.25 -35.45 26.85
N HIS A 9 -7.09 -35.52 26.22
CA HIS A 9 -6.07 -34.48 26.23
C HIS A 9 -5.75 -34.13 24.78
N PHE A 10 -6.66 -33.42 24.12
CA PHE A 10 -6.28 -32.66 22.93
C PHE A 10 -6.02 -31.23 23.38
N SER A 11 -4.74 -30.95 23.60
CA SER A 11 -4.20 -29.63 23.93
C SER A 11 -4.44 -28.65 22.77
N PRO A 12 -4.95 -27.42 23.00
CA PRO A 12 -5.07 -26.41 21.96
C PRO A 12 -3.75 -25.64 21.86
N GLN A 13 -2.68 -26.29 21.38
CA GLN A 13 -1.41 -25.61 21.13
C GLN A 13 -0.82 -26.09 19.80
N GLY A 14 -1.19 -25.40 18.73
CA GLY A 14 -0.69 -25.69 17.39
C GLY A 14 -1.32 -24.84 16.29
N MET A 15 -1.59 -23.55 16.54
CA MET A 15 -1.95 -22.63 15.46
C MET A 15 -0.65 -22.26 14.72
N HIS A 16 -0.49 -22.84 13.54
CA HIS A 16 0.76 -22.93 12.78
C HIS A 16 1.30 -21.55 12.38
N ILE A 17 2.60 -21.32 12.60
CA ILE A 17 3.31 -20.08 12.26
C ILE A 17 3.24 -19.77 10.75
N SER A 18 3.12 -20.82 9.92
CA SER A 18 3.00 -20.73 8.45
C SER A 18 1.74 -19.99 8.00
N ASP A 19 0.62 -20.19 8.68
CA ASP A 19 -0.65 -19.57 8.27
C ASP A 19 -0.63 -18.07 8.56
N LYS A 20 -0.02 -17.66 9.68
CA LYS A 20 0.16 -16.23 10.02
C LYS A 20 1.12 -15.48 9.10
N GLU A 21 2.10 -16.18 8.51
CA GLU A 21 3.03 -15.58 7.55
C GLU A 21 2.37 -15.45 6.18
N GLN A 22 1.61 -16.48 5.77
CA GLN A 22 0.80 -16.46 4.56
C GLN A 22 -0.30 -15.39 4.61
N GLU A 23 -1.00 -15.24 5.74
CA GLU A 23 -1.98 -14.18 5.96
C GLU A 23 -1.33 -12.79 5.89
N ARG A 24 -0.15 -12.62 6.50
CA ARG A 24 0.59 -11.36 6.41
C ARG A 24 1.05 -11.06 5.00
N GLU A 25 1.52 -12.05 4.25
CA GLU A 25 1.90 -11.85 2.85
C GLU A 25 0.69 -11.51 1.97
N THR A 26 -0.47 -12.13 2.24
CA THR A 26 -1.73 -11.84 1.55
C THR A 26 -2.20 -10.42 1.86
N ALA A 27 -2.26 -10.04 3.14
CA ALA A 27 -2.61 -8.68 3.55
C ALA A 27 -1.66 -7.62 2.97
N MET A 28 -0.36 -7.94 2.85
CA MET A 28 0.61 -7.05 2.20
C MET A 28 0.37 -6.92 0.70
N ARG A 29 -0.04 -7.99 0.01
CA ARG A 29 -0.43 -7.95 -1.41
C ARG A 29 -1.71 -7.14 -1.60
N ASP A 30 -2.68 -7.31 -0.70
CA ASP A 30 -3.96 -6.60 -0.73
C ASP A 30 -3.74 -5.09 -0.53
N MET A 31 -2.92 -4.70 0.44
CA MET A 31 -2.66 -3.27 0.69
C MET A 31 -1.85 -2.62 -0.45
N TYR A 32 -0.95 -3.37 -1.08
CA TYR A 32 -0.25 -2.87 -2.26
C TYR A 32 -1.23 -2.57 -3.40
N GLU A 33 -2.22 -3.43 -3.61
CA GLU A 33 -3.27 -3.24 -4.62
C GLU A 33 -4.18 -2.04 -4.29
N VAL A 34 -4.54 -1.87 -3.01
CA VAL A 34 -5.27 -0.69 -2.52
C VAL A 34 -4.48 0.59 -2.81
N MET A 35 -3.18 0.60 -2.50
CA MET A 35 -2.33 1.76 -2.79
C MET A 35 -2.12 1.98 -4.30
N ASP A 36 -2.12 0.93 -5.12
CA ASP A 36 -2.03 1.05 -6.58
C ASP A 36 -3.28 1.73 -7.15
N ARG A 37 -4.47 1.30 -6.73
CA ARG A 37 -5.75 1.93 -7.10
C ARG A 37 -5.85 3.37 -6.61
N TRP A 38 -5.48 3.62 -5.36
CA TRP A 38 -5.44 4.99 -4.82
C TRP A 38 -4.45 5.85 -5.59
N GLY A 39 -3.26 5.34 -5.93
CA GLY A 39 -2.28 6.09 -6.69
C GLY A 39 -2.76 6.44 -8.10
N ALA A 40 -3.53 5.55 -8.73
CA ALA A 40 -4.20 5.83 -9.99
C ALA A 40 -5.31 6.87 -9.85
N TRP A 41 -6.14 6.75 -8.80
CA TRP A 41 -7.15 7.74 -8.46
C TRP A 41 -6.52 9.11 -8.21
N ALA A 42 -5.47 9.20 -7.38
CA ALA A 42 -4.75 10.42 -7.00
C ALA A 42 -4.05 11.11 -8.18
N ALA A 43 -3.58 10.34 -9.16
CA ALA A 43 -2.96 10.87 -10.39
C ALA A 43 -3.99 11.29 -11.45
N SER A 44 -5.29 11.03 -11.25
CA SER A 44 -6.33 11.34 -12.23
C SER A 44 -6.64 12.84 -12.31
N ASP A 45 -7.15 13.30 -13.44
CA ASP A 45 -7.34 14.73 -13.76
C ASP A 45 -8.55 15.38 -13.05
N HIS A 46 -9.40 14.60 -12.39
CA HIS A 46 -10.76 14.99 -11.96
C HIS A 46 -11.00 14.91 -10.45
N ASN A 47 -10.00 14.52 -9.67
CA ASN A 47 -10.10 14.30 -8.23
C ASN A 47 -9.82 15.55 -7.36
N GLY A 48 -9.42 16.68 -7.97
CA GLY A 48 -9.15 17.93 -7.25
C GLY A 48 -7.89 17.90 -6.37
N VAL A 49 -7.00 16.92 -6.55
CA VAL A 49 -5.76 16.81 -5.77
C VAL A 49 -4.53 17.14 -6.65
N ASP A 50 -3.63 17.98 -6.14
CA ASP A 50 -2.48 18.55 -6.86
C ASP A 50 -1.29 17.56 -7.06
N TRP A 51 -1.56 16.28 -7.31
CA TRP A 51 -0.51 15.29 -7.55
C TRP A 51 -0.15 15.09 -9.04
N GLN A 52 -0.65 15.98 -9.90
CA GLN A 52 -0.50 15.85 -11.35
C GLN A 52 0.98 15.64 -11.76
N PRO A 53 1.33 14.49 -12.37
CA PRO A 53 2.70 14.22 -12.79
C PRO A 53 3.11 15.06 -14.00
N ILE A 54 2.17 15.77 -14.62
CA ILE A 54 2.34 16.59 -15.82
C ILE A 54 2.01 18.04 -15.43
N ALA A 55 2.94 18.96 -15.69
CA ALA A 55 2.69 20.38 -15.51
C ALA A 55 1.46 20.80 -16.33
N ALA A 56 0.58 21.63 -15.77
CA ALA A 56 -0.72 21.97 -16.36
C ALA A 56 -0.68 22.41 -17.84
N GLY A 57 0.43 23.00 -18.29
CA GLY A 57 0.66 23.43 -19.69
C GLY A 57 0.99 22.32 -20.70
N PHE A 58 1.24 21.09 -20.26
CA PHE A 58 1.55 19.94 -21.15
C PHE A 58 0.40 18.93 -21.25
N LYS A 59 -0.75 19.23 -20.65
CA LYS A 59 -1.96 18.40 -20.69
C LYS A 59 -2.49 18.30 -22.12
N GLY A 60 -2.54 17.09 -22.68
CA GLY A 60 -3.04 16.82 -24.04
C GLY A 60 -1.96 16.69 -25.13
N LEU A 61 -0.69 17.03 -24.83
CA LEU A 61 0.42 16.93 -25.80
C LEU A 61 1.20 15.61 -25.72
N LEU A 62 1.07 14.87 -24.61
CA LEU A 62 1.75 13.59 -24.41
C LEU A 62 0.82 12.41 -24.75
N PRO A 63 1.31 11.37 -25.45
CA PRO A 63 0.57 10.14 -25.67
C PRO A 63 0.06 9.62 -24.33
N HIS A 64 -1.24 9.30 -24.24
CA HIS A 64 -1.94 8.89 -23.03
C HIS A 64 -1.41 7.55 -22.48
N GLY A 65 -0.23 7.55 -21.87
CA GLY A 65 0.45 6.32 -21.43
C GLY A 65 -0.01 5.76 -20.09
N LYS A 66 -0.99 6.36 -19.39
CA LYS A 66 -1.34 5.96 -18.01
C LYS A 66 -2.84 5.91 -17.68
N LYS A 67 -3.74 6.05 -18.68
CA LYS A 67 -5.21 6.07 -18.43
C LYS A 67 -5.83 4.69 -18.12
N SER A 68 -5.04 3.62 -17.99
CA SER A 68 -5.53 2.24 -17.89
C SER A 68 -5.41 1.60 -16.51
N ARG A 69 -4.81 2.26 -15.50
CA ARG A 69 -4.76 1.67 -14.14
C ARG A 69 -6.15 1.73 -13.52
N PRO A 70 -6.67 0.63 -12.95
CA PRO A 70 -7.91 0.64 -12.18
C PRO A 70 -7.81 1.68 -11.06
N GLN A 71 -8.86 2.45 -10.86
CA GLN A 71 -8.95 3.48 -9.82
C GLN A 71 -9.92 3.02 -8.73
N CYS A 72 -9.69 3.44 -7.50
CA CYS A 72 -10.71 3.37 -6.45
C CYS A 72 -11.82 4.40 -6.71
N ASN A 73 -12.94 4.31 -5.98
CA ASN A 73 -13.96 5.35 -6.02
C ASN A 73 -13.52 6.59 -5.21
N ASP A 74 -14.30 7.69 -5.28
CA ASP A 74 -13.95 8.94 -4.63
C ASP A 74 -13.97 8.85 -3.10
N ASP A 75 -14.91 8.10 -2.51
CA ASP A 75 -14.99 7.95 -1.04
C ASP A 75 -13.77 7.21 -0.49
N GLU A 76 -13.39 6.10 -1.13
CA GLU A 76 -12.16 5.35 -0.83
C GLU A 76 -10.93 6.22 -1.06
N GLY A 77 -10.90 6.96 -2.18
CA GLY A 77 -9.81 7.86 -2.54
C GLY A 77 -9.57 8.94 -1.47
N ILE A 78 -10.64 9.62 -1.05
CA ILE A 78 -10.62 10.66 -0.01
C ILE A 78 -10.21 10.07 1.34
N MET A 79 -10.73 8.89 1.71
CA MET A 79 -10.36 8.22 2.96
C MET A 79 -8.86 7.90 3.02
N ILE A 80 -8.32 7.30 1.95
CA ILE A 80 -6.91 6.93 1.87
C ILE A 80 -6.04 8.20 1.81
N ASP A 81 -6.43 9.23 1.06
CA ASP A 81 -5.70 10.51 1.02
C ASP A 81 -5.63 11.16 2.42
N GLY A 82 -6.71 11.10 3.19
CA GLY A 82 -6.72 11.51 4.60
C GLY A 82 -5.71 10.72 5.45
N CYS A 83 -5.59 9.42 5.25
CA CYS A 83 -4.58 8.58 5.91
C CYS A 83 -3.15 8.96 5.50
N VAL A 84 -2.91 9.23 4.21
CA VAL A 84 -1.63 9.69 3.67
C VAL A 84 -1.26 11.07 4.22
N ALA A 85 -2.22 11.98 4.36
CA ALA A 85 -2.02 13.28 4.99
C ALA A 85 -1.62 13.14 6.47
N ARG A 86 -2.16 12.15 7.19
CA ARG A 86 -1.72 11.82 8.56
C ARG A 86 -0.31 11.25 8.56
N LEU A 87 0.02 10.32 7.65
CA LEU A 87 1.37 9.78 7.51
C LEU A 87 2.39 10.90 7.29
N LYS A 88 2.09 11.86 6.39
CA LYS A 88 2.95 13.01 6.10
C LYS A 88 3.33 13.81 7.34
N LYS A 89 2.44 13.93 8.32
CA LYS A 89 2.69 14.65 9.58
C LYS A 89 3.71 13.93 10.48
N PHE A 90 3.71 12.60 10.49
CA PHE A 90 4.58 11.82 11.38
C PHE A 90 5.84 11.28 10.70
N LYS A 91 5.76 10.98 9.40
CA LYS A 91 6.76 10.27 8.59
C LYS A 91 6.78 10.83 7.16
N PRO A 92 7.31 12.05 6.97
CA PRO A 92 7.28 12.72 5.67
C PRO A 92 8.09 11.98 4.59
N ASN A 93 9.21 11.34 4.94
CA ASN A 93 10.06 10.63 3.99
C ASN A 93 9.38 9.37 3.39
N GLU A 94 8.61 8.68 4.21
CA GLU A 94 7.79 7.53 3.85
C GLU A 94 6.56 7.97 3.04
N CYS A 95 5.96 9.11 3.37
CA CYS A 95 4.92 9.71 2.54
C CYS A 95 5.46 10.05 1.14
N GLU A 96 6.63 10.67 1.04
CA GLU A 96 7.27 10.95 -0.26
C GLU A 96 7.55 9.67 -1.06
N LEU A 97 7.92 8.59 -0.38
CA LEU A 97 8.12 7.29 -1.01
C LEU A 97 6.80 6.77 -1.62
N LEU A 98 5.68 6.85 -0.89
CA LEU A 98 4.37 6.46 -1.42
C LEU A 98 3.98 7.28 -2.65
N ILE A 99 4.11 8.61 -2.57
CA ILE A 99 3.77 9.51 -3.69
C ILE A 99 4.64 9.22 -4.92
N ALA A 100 5.95 9.13 -4.73
CA ALA A 100 6.88 8.84 -5.81
C ALA A 100 6.56 7.51 -6.51
N HIS A 101 6.18 6.50 -5.72
CA HIS A 101 5.93 5.17 -6.26
C HIS A 101 4.54 5.03 -6.88
N PHE A 102 3.48 5.27 -6.11
CA PHE A 102 2.11 4.94 -6.50
C PHE A 102 1.44 6.00 -7.37
N VAL A 103 1.79 7.28 -7.17
CA VAL A 103 1.16 8.40 -7.87
C VAL A 103 1.99 8.82 -9.09
N ILE A 104 3.28 9.11 -8.89
CA ILE A 104 4.18 9.51 -9.99
C ILE A 104 4.55 8.30 -10.88
N GLY A 105 4.62 7.10 -10.30
CA GLY A 105 4.95 5.87 -11.02
C GLY A 105 6.46 5.62 -11.16
N ILE A 106 7.27 6.07 -10.20
CA ILE A 106 8.70 5.79 -10.16
C ILE A 106 8.91 4.39 -9.56
N SER A 107 9.68 3.54 -10.25
CA SER A 107 10.01 2.21 -9.72
C SER A 107 10.82 2.29 -8.41
N LEU A 108 10.58 1.37 -7.48
CA LEU A 108 11.32 1.30 -6.20
C LEU A 108 12.84 1.21 -6.41
N ARG A 109 13.28 0.50 -7.45
CA ARG A 109 14.70 0.41 -7.83
C ARG A 109 15.28 1.77 -8.23
N ALA A 110 14.54 2.57 -8.99
CA ALA A 110 14.97 3.92 -9.36
C ALA A 110 15.03 4.85 -8.13
N ILE A 111 14.08 4.71 -7.21
CA ILE A 111 14.10 5.45 -5.93
C ILE A 111 15.32 5.03 -5.08
N ALA A 112 15.58 3.74 -4.94
CA ALA A 112 16.74 3.21 -4.22
C ALA A 112 18.06 3.75 -4.78
N LYS A 113 18.22 3.69 -6.11
CA LYS A 113 19.38 4.25 -6.81
C LYS A 113 19.54 5.76 -6.56
N LYS A 114 18.45 6.53 -6.61
CA LYS A 114 18.47 7.98 -6.37
C LYS A 114 18.83 8.31 -4.92
N ARG A 115 18.30 7.55 -3.95
CA ARG A 115 18.60 7.69 -2.52
C ARG A 115 19.95 7.08 -2.10
N LYS A 116 20.63 6.35 -3.00
CA LYS A 116 21.87 5.61 -2.75
C LYS A 116 21.76 4.61 -1.60
N VAL A 117 20.62 3.92 -1.53
CA VAL A 117 20.35 2.87 -0.53
C VAL A 117 20.03 1.56 -1.24
N SER A 118 20.04 0.45 -0.49
CA SER A 118 19.68 -0.85 -1.05
C SER A 118 18.18 -0.92 -1.40
N ASP A 119 17.84 -1.73 -2.40
CA ASP A 119 16.43 -2.00 -2.73
C ASP A 119 15.66 -2.57 -1.53
N GLY A 120 16.32 -3.35 -0.67
CA GLY A 120 15.74 -3.92 0.55
C GLY A 120 15.35 -2.85 1.57
N THR A 121 16.12 -1.77 1.66
CA THR A 121 15.80 -0.62 2.52
C THR A 121 14.50 0.03 2.06
N ILE A 122 14.38 0.33 0.76
CA ILE A 122 13.16 0.94 0.20
C ILE A 122 11.94 0.04 0.38
N ARG A 123 12.06 -1.28 0.20
CA ARG A 123 10.94 -2.20 0.41
C ARG A 123 10.46 -2.21 1.86
N LYS A 124 11.37 -2.18 2.85
CA LYS A 124 11.03 -2.11 4.28
C LYS A 124 10.36 -0.78 4.64
N GLU A 125 10.86 0.33 4.11
CA GLU A 125 10.22 1.65 4.28
C GLU A 125 8.82 1.67 3.67
N LEU A 126 8.65 1.13 2.45
CA LEU A 126 7.35 1.04 1.79
C LEU A 126 6.37 0.19 2.59
N GLN A 127 6.81 -0.97 3.09
CA GLN A 127 6.00 -1.84 3.94
C GLN A 127 5.58 -1.13 5.23
N THR A 128 6.48 -0.38 5.84
CA THR A 128 6.17 0.41 7.05
C THR A 128 5.14 1.50 6.76
N ALA A 129 5.25 2.16 5.61
CA ALA A 129 4.31 3.17 5.17
C ALA A 129 2.92 2.58 4.90
N MET A 130 2.84 1.48 4.15
CA MET A 130 1.58 0.80 3.84
C MET A 130 0.92 0.23 5.10
N GLY A 131 1.68 -0.35 6.03
CA GLY A 131 1.14 -0.82 7.31
C GLY A 131 0.59 0.30 8.20
N PHE A 132 1.14 1.52 8.10
CA PHE A 132 0.55 2.68 8.78
C PHE A 132 -0.79 3.06 8.16
N ILE A 133 -0.89 3.08 6.83
CA ILE A 133 -2.15 3.40 6.12
C ILE A 133 -3.21 2.34 6.43
N ASP A 134 -2.86 1.05 6.32
CA ASP A 134 -3.72 -0.07 6.69
C ASP A 134 -4.26 0.07 8.11
N GLY A 135 -3.38 0.33 9.08
CA GLY A 135 -3.78 0.60 10.46
C GLY A 135 -4.68 1.84 10.62
N CYS A 136 -4.54 2.87 9.78
CA CYS A 136 -5.45 4.01 9.79
C CYS A 136 -6.82 3.66 9.25
N ILE A 137 -6.88 2.89 8.15
CA ILE A 137 -8.13 2.43 7.54
C ILE A 137 -8.91 1.58 8.54
N CYS A 138 -8.26 0.60 9.16
CA CYS A 138 -8.87 -0.27 10.19
C CYS A 138 -9.46 0.48 11.38
N MET A 139 -8.98 1.70 11.68
CA MET A 139 -9.50 2.53 12.78
C MET A 139 -10.66 3.44 12.35
N LEU A 140 -10.86 3.62 11.04
CA LEU A 140 -11.88 4.48 10.45
C LEU A 140 -13.07 3.68 9.88
N SER A 141 -12.87 2.38 9.64
CA SER A 141 -13.85 1.41 9.14
C SER A 141 -14.74 0.80 10.22
#